data_AF-A0A1G8RPW8-F1
#
_entry.id   AF-A0A1G8RPW8-F1
#
_cell.length_a   1.000
_cell.length_b   1.000
_cell.length_c   1.000
_cell.angle_alpha   90.00
_cell.angle_beta   90.00
_cell.angle_gamma   90.00
#
_symmetry.space_group_name_H-M   'P 1'
#
loop_
_entity.id
_entity.type
_entity.pdbx_description
1 polymer ?
#
loop_
_entity_poly.entity_id
_entity_poly.type
_entity_poly.pdbx_seq_one_letter_code
_entity_poly.pdbx_strand_id
1 'polypeptide(L)'
;MMFWIAWAVVGIVIWGAMNSWMTGQVAGNGWWASLIVTLIGSWLGDFLLGDWLWVIAGFNIIAGAIGAIIFNWLWSLVRKKTE
;
A
#
# COMPACT_ATOMS: atom_id res chain seq x y z
N MET A 1 1.48 -2.94 -19.83
CA MET A 1 0.38 -2.00 -19.50
C MET A 1 -0.48 -2.51 -18.34
N MET A 2 -0.93 -3.77 -18.38
CA MET A 2 -1.89 -4.31 -17.40
C MET A 2 -1.32 -4.45 -15.96
N PHE A 3 -0.01 -4.69 -15.81
CA PHE A 3 0.69 -4.70 -14.51
C PHE A 3 0.46 -3.40 -13.70
N TRP A 4 0.77 -2.25 -14.31
CA TRP A 4 0.68 -0.95 -13.66
C TRP A 4 -0.76 -0.62 -13.23
N ILE A 5 -1.75 -1.10 -13.97
CA ILE A 5 -3.16 -0.95 -13.63
C ILE A 5 -3.51 -1.82 -12.42
N ALA A 6 -3.14 -3.11 -12.43
CA ALA A 6 -3.38 -4.01 -11.30
C ALA A 6 -2.71 -3.49 -10.02
N TRP A 7 -1.44 -3.08 -10.13
CA TRP A 7 -0.68 -2.45 -9.06
C TRP A 7 -1.38 -1.21 -8.49
N ALA A 8 -1.75 -0.25 -9.35
CA ALA A 8 -2.39 0.99 -8.90
C ALA A 8 -3.75 0.71 -8.24
N VAL A 9 -4.55 -0.20 -8.81
CA VAL A 9 -5.86 -0.58 -8.25
C VAL A 9 -5.69 -1.21 -6.87
N VAL A 10 -4.80 -2.20 -6.72
CA VAL A 10 -4.58 -2.86 -5.43
C VAL A 10 -4.03 -1.88 -4.40
N GLY A 11 -3.03 -1.07 -4.77
CA GLY A 11 -2.45 -0.07 -3.87
C GLY A 11 -3.48 0.96 -3.39
N ILE A 12 -4.34 1.47 -4.29
CA ILE A 12 -5.41 2.41 -3.93
C ILE A 12 -6.48 1.75 -3.06
N VAL A 13 -6.89 0.52 -3.37
CA VAL A 13 -7.88 -0.22 -2.57
C VAL A 13 -7.37 -0.46 -1.15
N ILE A 14 -6.14 -0.94 -1.00
CA ILE A 14 -5.54 -1.19 0.32
C ILE A 14 -5.32 0.11 1.07
N TRP A 15 -4.83 1.15 0.40
CA TRP A 15 -4.69 2.47 1.01
C TRP A 15 -6.04 3.00 1.51
N GLY A 16 -7.10 2.92 0.71
CA GLY A 16 -8.45 3.34 1.10
C GLY A 16 -8.97 2.55 2.30
N ALA A 17 -8.81 1.22 2.29
CA ALA A 17 -9.18 0.36 3.40
C ALA A 17 -8.42 0.74 4.69
N MET A 18 -7.11 0.94 4.60
CA MET A 18 -6.27 1.32 5.74
C MET A 18 -6.57 2.73 6.24
N ASN A 19 -6.83 3.68 5.34
CA ASN A 19 -7.22 5.04 5.67
C ASN A 19 -8.58 5.07 6.39
N SER A 20 -9.51 4.21 5.96
CA SER A 20 -10.81 4.03 6.62
C SER A 20 -10.71 3.32 7.97
N TRP A 21 -9.75 2.41 8.13
CA TRP A 21 -9.53 1.70 9.39
C TRP A 21 -8.78 2.57 10.41
N MET A 22 -7.87 3.44 9.94
CA MET A 22 -7.12 4.39 10.76
C MET A 22 -7.83 5.76 10.87
N THR A 23 -9.15 5.80 10.70
CA THR A 23 -9.97 7.03 10.77
C THR A 23 -9.66 7.83 12.04
N GLY A 24 -9.16 9.05 11.84
CA GLY A 24 -8.71 9.98 12.88
C GLY A 24 -7.33 10.56 12.61
N GLN A 25 -6.42 9.81 11.98
CA GLN A 25 -5.01 10.21 11.86
C GLN A 25 -4.57 10.68 10.46
N VAL A 26 -5.34 10.35 9.42
CA VAL A 26 -4.90 10.50 8.03
C VAL A 26 -5.70 11.55 7.24
N ALA A 27 -6.79 12.09 7.80
CA ALA A 27 -7.57 13.17 7.17
C ALA A 27 -6.90 14.56 7.22
N GLY A 28 -5.72 14.68 7.84
CA GLY A 28 -4.89 15.89 7.88
C GLY A 28 -3.53 15.70 7.20
N ASN A 29 -2.83 16.82 6.95
CA ASN A 29 -1.50 16.95 6.32
C ASN A 29 -0.67 15.65 6.35
N GLY A 30 -0.57 14.94 5.21
CA GLY A 30 0.15 13.66 5.10
C GLY A 30 -0.61 12.53 4.41
N TRP A 31 -1.87 12.75 4.00
CA TRP A 31 -2.67 11.78 3.23
C TRP A 31 -1.99 11.39 1.91
N TRP A 32 -1.47 12.36 1.15
CA TRP A 32 -0.71 12.10 -0.06
C TRP A 32 0.56 11.28 0.17
N ALA A 33 1.28 11.55 1.27
CA ALA A 33 2.47 10.77 1.63
C ALA A 33 2.12 9.31 1.97
N SER A 34 1.01 9.08 2.69
CA SER A 34 0.54 7.72 2.96
C SER A 34 0.18 6.95 1.69
N LEU A 35 -0.43 7.63 0.69
CA LEU A 35 -0.75 7.03 -0.60
C LEU A 35 0.52 6.63 -1.35
N ILE A 36 1.50 7.53 -1.44
CA ILE A 36 2.79 7.26 -2.11
C ILE A 36 3.50 6.09 -1.43
N VAL A 37 3.57 6.08 -0.09
CA VAL A 37 4.21 5.00 0.66
C VAL A 37 3.48 3.67 0.48
N THR A 38 2.15 3.68 0.44
CA THR A 38 1.36 2.47 0.20
C THR A 38 1.59 1.92 -1.21
N LEU A 39 1.63 2.80 -2.22
CA LEU A 39 1.93 2.41 -3.60
C LEU A 39 3.33 1.82 -3.73
N ILE A 40 4.35 2.49 -3.16
CA ILE A 40 5.72 1.97 -3.12
C ILE A 40 5.76 0.63 -2.39
N GLY A 41 5.11 0.52 -1.23
CA GLY A 41 5.04 -0.71 -0.46
C GLY A 41 4.41 -1.85 -1.23
N SER A 42 3.35 -1.59 -1.99
CA SER A 42 2.69 -2.60 -2.82
C SER A 42 3.56 -3.08 -3.97
N TRP A 43 4.32 -2.17 -4.58
CA TRP A 43 5.28 -2.54 -5.62
C TRP A 43 6.42 -3.37 -5.04
N LEU A 44 6.95 -2.94 -3.88
CA LEU A 44 8.05 -3.62 -3.21
C LEU A 44 7.64 -4.99 -2.68
N GLY A 45 6.40 -5.13 -2.19
CA GLY A 45 5.85 -6.40 -1.72
C GLY A 45 5.80 -7.45 -2.82
N ASP A 46 5.27 -7.08 -3.98
CA ASP A 46 5.28 -7.90 -5.20
C ASP A 46 6.72 -8.28 -5.62
N PHE A 47 7.62 -7.30 -5.67
CA PHE A 47 9.01 -7.53 -6.05
C PHE A 47 9.77 -8.46 -5.09
N LEU A 48 9.55 -8.32 -3.77
CA LEU A 48 10.29 -9.07 -2.74
C LEU A 48 9.72 -10.46 -2.47
N LEU A 49 8.40 -10.58 -2.45
CA LEU A 49 7.73 -11.86 -2.17
C LEU A 49 7.56 -12.70 -3.44
N GLY A 50 7.70 -12.08 -4.61
CA GLY A 50 7.63 -12.73 -5.91
C GLY A 50 6.23 -13.21 -6.28
N ASP A 51 6.15 -13.97 -7.38
CA ASP A 51 4.91 -14.46 -7.95
C ASP A 51 4.49 -15.79 -7.33
N TRP A 52 3.57 -15.74 -6.37
CA TRP A 52 3.01 -16.93 -5.75
C TRP A 52 1.56 -16.71 -5.33
N LEU A 53 0.79 -17.79 -5.37
CA LEU A 53 -0.60 -17.88 -4.91
C LEU A 53 -1.63 -17.11 -5.76
N TRP A 54 -1.53 -15.79 -5.89
CA TRP A 54 -2.51 -15.00 -6.65
C TRP A 54 -1.89 -13.85 -7.45
N VAL A 55 -1.58 -14.15 -8.71
CA VAL A 55 -0.98 -13.22 -9.67
C VAL A 55 -2.02 -12.84 -10.73
N ILE A 56 -2.29 -11.56 -10.90
CA ILE A 56 -3.13 -11.02 -11.97
C ILE A 56 -2.33 -10.04 -12.79
N ALA A 57 -2.30 -10.24 -14.11
CA ALA A 57 -1.61 -9.36 -15.05
C ALA A 57 -0.11 -9.13 -14.75
N GLY A 58 0.55 -10.13 -14.15
CA GLY A 58 1.95 -10.08 -13.74
C GLY A 58 2.19 -9.36 -12.41
N PHE A 59 1.14 -9.02 -11.66
CA PHE A 59 1.22 -8.45 -10.32
C PHE A 59 0.61 -9.42 -9.31
N ASN A 60 1.37 -9.81 -8.31
CA ASN A 60 0.90 -10.60 -7.19
C ASN A 60 0.11 -9.72 -6.22
N ILE A 61 -1.21 -9.92 -6.24
CA ILE A 61 -2.16 -9.14 -5.44
C ILE A 61 -1.90 -9.31 -3.96
N ILE A 62 -1.57 -10.53 -3.53
CA ILE A 62 -1.38 -10.86 -2.11
C ILE A 62 -0.08 -10.26 -1.62
N ALA A 63 1.01 -10.49 -2.36
CA ALA A 63 2.31 -9.91 -2.05
C ALA A 63 2.26 -8.37 -2.01
N GLY A 64 1.62 -7.77 -3.00
CA GLY A 64 1.42 -6.33 -3.07
C GLY A 64 0.54 -5.79 -1.94
N ALA A 65 -0.54 -6.49 -1.58
CA ALA A 65 -1.37 -6.10 -0.44
C ALA A 65 -0.60 -6.16 0.89
N ILE A 66 0.22 -7.20 1.10
CA ILE A 66 1.06 -7.32 2.30
C ILE A 66 2.06 -6.16 2.36
N GLY A 67 2.77 -5.88 1.26
CA GLY A 67 3.71 -4.76 1.19
C GLY A 67 3.05 -3.42 1.43
N ALA A 68 1.89 -3.17 0.83
CA ALA A 68 1.06 -1.99 1.06
C ALA A 68 0.72 -1.80 2.55
N ILE A 69 0.28 -2.88 3.21
CA ILE A 69 -0.10 -2.86 4.61
C ILE A 69 1.08 -2.53 5.51
N ILE A 70 2.20 -3.23 5.33
CA ILE A 70 3.39 -3.05 6.18
C ILE A 70 3.93 -1.62 6.04
N PHE A 71 4.06 -1.11 4.82
CA PHE A 71 4.60 0.22 4.58
C PHE A 71 3.68 1.34 5.08
N ASN A 72 2.38 1.22 4.86
CA ASN A 72 1.43 2.21 5.36
C ASN A 72 1.36 2.19 6.90
N TRP A 73 1.47 1.00 7.52
CA TRP A 73 1.59 0.87 8.97
C TRP A 73 2.90 1.50 9.49
N LEU A 74 4.04 1.24 8.87
CA LEU A 74 5.32 1.87 9.20
C LEU A 74 5.23 3.41 9.09
N TRP A 75 4.59 3.92 8.04
CA TRP A 75 4.35 5.35 7.88
C TRP A 75 3.51 5.94 9.01
N SER A 76 2.49 5.21 9.46
CA SER A 76 1.67 5.64 10.60
C SER A 76 2.50 5.76 11.89
N LEU A 77 3.47 4.87 12.12
CA LEU A 77 4.37 4.93 13.27
C LEU A 77 5.35 6.12 13.17
N VAL A 78 5.89 6.38 11.99
CA VAL A 78 6.78 7.54 11.76
C VAL A 78 6.04 8.85 12.00
N ARG A 79 4.80 8.95 11.53
CA ARG A 79 3.95 10.13 11.78
C ARG A 79 3.66 10.34 13.26
N LYS A 80 3.29 9.28 13.99
CA LYS A 80 3.07 9.33 15.45
C LYS A 80 4.27 9.85 16.25
N LYS A 81 5.49 9.69 15.72
CA LYS A 81 6.72 10.15 16.37
C LYS A 81 7.04 11.62 16.07
N THR A 82 6.50 12.14 14.96
CA THR A 82 6.83 13.48 14.44
C THR A 82 5.84 14.54 14.94
N GLU A 83 4.61 14.14 15.27
CA GLU A 83 3.63 14.93 16.04
C GLU A 83 3.95 14.86 17.55
#